data_AF-A0A8D0A1S1-F1
#
_entry.id   AF-A0A8D0A1S1-F1
#
_cell.length_a   1.000
_cell.length_b   1.000
_cell.length_c   1.000
_cell.angle_alpha   90.00
_cell.angle_beta   90.00
_cell.angle_gamma   90.00
#
_symmetry.space_group_name_H-M   'P 1'
#
loop_
_entity.id
_entity.type
_entity.pdbx_description
1 polymer ?
#
loop_
_entity_poly.entity_id
_entity_poly.type
_entity_poly.pdbx_seq_one_letter_code
_entity_poly.pdbx_strand_id
1 'polypeptide(L)'
;MIEISLGTTAGGGIVYPSQLDKETVFEWFGLHLNPAKRIEFMCGLLHMCQPLELRFLGSYLEDLARKDYHVLRDFEFRANSPSDLGVLTDVIDPVVRSKLLVCLSLLGSESRECAGILFRILSHVDPALFSAGPLEQLSLLFAMASLHPAFHFHQREMVRGQLDKIELAIKEERRQSQLRINAQITVMSNKPTLVPLNIKLAQNLLNFNLSSPCSSFPAPDNSVNIVCVTGPGSLGLVPAAMLVSY
;
A
#
# COMPACT_ATOMS: atom_id res chain seq x y z
N MET A 1 -10.90 5.08 13.25
CA MET A 1 -11.95 4.45 12.42
C MET A 1 -11.39 4.44 11.01
N ILE A 2 -11.01 3.27 10.48
CA ILE A 2 -10.45 3.16 9.13
C ILE A 2 -11.65 3.14 8.18
N GLU A 3 -11.85 4.22 7.42
CA GLU A 3 -12.87 4.23 6.37
C GLU A 3 -12.36 3.45 5.16
N ILE A 4 -13.06 2.36 4.83
CA ILE A 4 -12.93 1.70 3.54
C ILE A 4 -13.86 2.46 2.60
N SER A 5 -13.35 3.50 1.93
CA SER A 5 -14.13 4.24 0.93
C SER A 5 -14.30 3.38 -0.33
N LEU A 6 -15.38 2.62 -0.40
CA LEU A 6 -15.85 1.99 -1.64
C LEU A 6 -16.62 3.04 -2.44
N GLY A 7 -16.15 3.34 -3.65
CA GLY A 7 -16.83 4.28 -4.55
C GLY A 7 -18.20 3.73 -4.97
N THR A 8 -19.28 4.37 -4.50
CA THR A 8 -20.65 4.01 -4.88
C THR A 8 -21.10 4.84 -6.08
N THR A 9 -21.44 4.18 -7.19
CA THR A 9 -22.13 4.81 -8.32
C THR A 9 -23.60 5.08 -7.97
N ALA A 10 -24.05 6.32 -8.25
CA ALA A 10 -25.37 6.84 -7.91
C ALA A 10 -26.53 6.06 -8.57
N GLY A 11 -27.55 5.74 -7.79
CA GLY A 11 -28.84 5.24 -8.28
C GLY A 11 -29.73 4.76 -7.13
N GLY A 12 -30.81 5.49 -6.85
CA GLY A 12 -31.74 5.20 -5.75
C GLY A 12 -32.42 3.84 -5.90
N GLY A 13 -32.08 2.92 -5.01
CA GLY A 13 -32.69 1.62 -4.78
C GLY A 13 -32.22 1.13 -3.42
N ILE A 14 -32.92 0.19 -2.78
CA ILE A 14 -32.46 -0.42 -1.53
C ILE A 14 -31.07 -1.02 -1.79
N VAL A 15 -30.03 -0.32 -1.33
CA VAL A 15 -28.64 -0.71 -1.52
C VAL A 15 -28.36 -1.84 -0.54
N TYR A 16 -28.50 -3.07 -1.02
CA TYR A 16 -27.74 -4.17 -0.42
C TYR A 16 -26.28 -3.74 -0.41
N PRO A 17 -25.54 -3.89 0.71
CA PRO A 17 -24.13 -3.52 0.72
C PRO A 17 -23.48 -4.23 -0.46
N SER A 18 -22.88 -3.44 -1.34
CA SER A 18 -22.18 -3.93 -2.53
C SER A 18 -21.29 -5.07 -2.07
N GLN A 19 -21.52 -6.27 -2.62
CA GLN A 19 -20.76 -7.45 -2.23
C GLN A 19 -19.28 -7.11 -2.38
N LEU A 20 -18.56 -7.10 -1.27
CA LEU A 20 -17.16 -6.74 -1.26
C LEU A 20 -16.40 -7.89 -1.93
N ASP A 21 -15.97 -7.65 -3.16
CA ASP A 21 -15.23 -8.62 -3.94
C ASP A 21 -13.89 -8.96 -3.26
N LYS A 22 -13.63 -10.25 -3.12
CA LYS A 22 -12.51 -10.75 -2.32
C LYS A 22 -11.18 -10.26 -2.91
N GLU A 23 -11.06 -10.35 -4.22
CA GLU A 23 -9.88 -9.96 -4.99
C GLU A 23 -9.60 -8.47 -4.81
N THR A 24 -10.64 -7.63 -4.87
CA THR A 24 -10.55 -6.19 -4.62
C THR A 24 -9.99 -5.87 -3.22
N VAL A 25 -10.38 -6.63 -2.19
CA VAL A 25 -9.85 -6.42 -0.82
C VAL A 25 -8.38 -6.77 -0.73
N PHE A 26 -7.97 -7.89 -1.33
CA PHE A 26 -6.56 -8.29 -1.33
C PHE A 26 -5.69 -7.32 -2.12
N GLU A 27 -6.18 -6.82 -3.25
CA GLU A 27 -5.50 -5.79 -4.03
C GLU A 27 -5.36 -4.50 -3.22
N TRP A 28 -6.42 -4.04 -2.58
CA TRP A 28 -6.37 -2.86 -1.73
C TRP A 28 -5.42 -3.02 -0.54
N PHE A 29 -5.50 -4.14 0.17
CA PHE A 29 -4.62 -4.43 1.29
C PHE A 29 -3.16 -4.56 0.85
N GLY A 30 -2.91 -5.20 -0.29
CA GLY A 30 -1.59 -5.55 -0.79
C GLY A 30 -0.90 -4.48 -1.63
N LEU A 31 -1.63 -3.55 -2.25
CA LEU A 31 -1.07 -2.50 -3.12
C LEU A 31 -1.32 -1.09 -2.60
N HIS A 32 -2.48 -0.83 -1.99
CA HIS A 32 -2.86 0.53 -1.58
C HIS A 32 -2.46 0.86 -0.15
N LEU A 33 -2.40 -0.12 0.75
CA LEU A 33 -1.90 0.09 2.10
C LEU A 33 -0.38 -0.04 2.16
N ASN A 34 0.26 0.95 2.78
CA ASN A 34 1.66 0.85 3.18
C ASN A 34 1.82 -0.16 4.35
N PRO A 35 3.04 -0.66 4.61
CA PRO A 35 3.25 -1.66 5.66
C PRO A 35 2.74 -1.26 7.06
N ALA A 36 2.87 0.02 7.43
CA ALA A 36 2.38 0.54 8.70
C ALA A 36 0.86 0.35 8.83
N LYS A 37 0.11 0.76 7.81
CA LYS A 37 -1.35 0.65 7.75
C LYS A 37 -1.82 -0.80 7.68
N ARG A 38 -1.06 -1.70 7.03
CA ARG A 38 -1.38 -3.13 7.01
C ARG A 38 -1.35 -3.72 8.40
N ILE A 39 -0.31 -3.43 9.19
CA ILE A 39 -0.21 -3.92 10.57
C ILE A 39 -1.32 -3.33 11.45
N GLU A 40 -1.58 -2.03 11.35
CA GLU A 40 -2.70 -1.40 12.08
C GLU A 40 -4.04 -2.06 11.74
N PHE A 41 -4.28 -2.33 10.45
CA PHE A 41 -5.50 -2.97 9.99
C PHE A 41 -5.60 -4.41 10.52
N MET A 42 -4.54 -5.22 10.39
CA MET A 42 -4.50 -6.59 10.90
C MET A 42 -4.71 -6.65 12.42
N CYS A 43 -4.03 -5.79 13.19
CA CYS A 43 -4.25 -5.68 14.63
C CYS A 43 -5.70 -5.25 14.95
N GLY A 44 -6.27 -4.34 14.16
CA GLY A 44 -7.68 -3.95 14.27
C GLY A 44 -8.64 -5.13 14.06
N LEU A 45 -8.40 -5.97 13.05
CA LEU A 45 -9.20 -7.18 12.82
C LEU A 45 -9.06 -8.18 13.98
N LEU A 46 -7.83 -8.41 14.46
CA LEU A 46 -7.57 -9.31 15.58
C LEU A 46 -8.29 -8.86 16.86
N HIS A 47 -8.42 -7.56 17.12
CA HIS A 47 -9.20 -7.05 18.26
C HIS A 47 -10.70 -7.34 18.17
N MET A 48 -11.23 -7.66 16.98
CA MET A 48 -12.63 -8.03 16.79
C MET A 48 -12.88 -9.55 16.91
N CYS A 49 -11.81 -10.35 16.93
CA CYS A 49 -11.89 -11.80 17.00
C CYS A 49 -12.26 -12.30 18.42
N GLN A 50 -12.96 -13.43 18.47
CA GLN A 50 -13.30 -14.13 19.71
C GLN A 50 -12.09 -14.91 20.26
N PRO A 51 -12.06 -15.27 21.56
CA PRO A 51 -10.91 -15.97 22.16
C PRO A 51 -10.54 -17.30 21.46
N LEU A 52 -11.52 -18.07 20.98
CA LEU A 52 -11.27 -19.31 20.25
C LEU A 52 -10.65 -19.06 18.86
N GLU A 53 -11.09 -18.01 18.18
CA GLU A 53 -10.54 -17.59 16.89
C GLU A 53 -9.10 -17.13 17.04
N LEU A 54 -8.81 -16.33 18.07
CA LEU A 54 -7.45 -15.91 18.41
C LEU A 54 -6.55 -17.10 18.73
N ARG A 55 -7.04 -18.10 19.46
CA ARG A 55 -6.26 -19.31 19.76
C ARG A 55 -5.91 -20.09 18.48
N PHE A 56 -6.87 -20.22 17.57
CA PHE A 56 -6.65 -20.85 16.26
C PHE A 56 -5.66 -20.04 15.41
N LEU A 57 -5.86 -18.73 15.30
CA LEU A 57 -4.98 -17.85 14.54
C LEU A 57 -3.56 -17.83 15.09
N GLY A 58 -3.37 -17.95 16.42
CA GLY A 58 -2.05 -18.10 17.03
C GLY A 58 -1.29 -19.30 16.46
N SER A 59 -1.90 -20.49 16.49
CA SER A 59 -1.28 -21.70 15.92
C SER A 59 -1.03 -21.58 14.41
N TYR A 60 -1.93 -20.91 13.69
CA TYR A 60 -1.78 -20.68 12.24
C TYR A 60 -0.62 -19.72 11.93
N LEU A 61 -0.49 -18.64 12.69
CA LEU A 61 0.61 -17.68 12.56
C LEU A 61 1.96 -18.32 12.92
N GLU A 62 2.01 -19.16 13.96
CA GLU A 62 3.20 -19.93 14.32
C GLU A 62 3.66 -20.85 13.16
N ASP A 63 2.73 -21.51 12.49
CA ASP A 63 3.05 -22.35 11.33
C ASP A 63 3.56 -21.52 10.13
N LEU A 64 2.92 -20.39 9.85
CA LEU A 64 3.38 -19.47 8.79
C LEU A 64 4.79 -18.92 9.06
N ALA A 65 5.08 -18.54 10.30
CA ALA A 65 6.36 -17.96 10.70
C ALA A 65 7.47 -19.00 10.91
N ARG A 66 7.13 -20.30 10.94
CA ARG A 66 8.09 -21.39 11.23
C ARG A 66 9.31 -21.39 10.31
N LYS A 67 9.15 -20.95 9.06
CA LYS A 67 10.22 -20.96 8.04
C LYS A 67 11.41 -20.10 8.42
N ASP A 68 11.17 -18.96 9.08
CA ASP A 68 12.20 -17.98 9.41
C ASP A 68 12.71 -18.11 10.86
N TYR A 69 12.12 -19.03 11.64
CA TYR A 69 12.39 -19.18 13.07
C TYR A 69 13.88 -19.32 13.41
N HIS A 70 14.60 -20.20 12.71
CA HIS A 70 16.02 -20.45 12.99
C HIS A 70 16.91 -19.24 12.69
N VAL A 71 16.58 -18.49 11.64
CA VAL A 71 17.35 -17.30 11.24
C VAL A 71 17.13 -16.15 12.22
N LEU A 72 15.90 -16.02 12.73
CA LEU A 72 15.51 -14.91 13.60
C LEU A 72 15.87 -15.11 15.08
N ARG A 73 16.18 -16.34 15.51
CA ARG A 73 16.45 -16.68 16.91
C ARG A 73 17.54 -15.81 17.56
N ASP A 74 18.66 -15.61 16.89
CA ASP A 74 19.76 -14.77 17.43
C ASP A 74 19.36 -13.29 17.53
N PHE A 75 18.50 -12.83 16.62
CA PHE A 75 17.97 -11.48 16.65
C PHE A 75 16.95 -11.29 17.77
N GLU A 76 16.14 -12.32 18.06
CA GLU A 76 15.18 -12.32 19.16
C GLU A 76 15.90 -12.23 20.52
N PHE A 77 17.00 -12.97 20.70
CA PHE A 77 17.83 -12.85 21.90
C PHE A 77 18.36 -11.43 22.09
N ARG A 78 18.87 -10.80 21.04
CA ARG A 78 19.33 -9.40 21.08
C ARG A 78 18.20 -8.40 21.30
N ALA A 79 17.03 -8.65 20.71
CA ALA A 79 15.85 -7.80 20.85
C ALA A 79 15.35 -7.72 22.30
N ASN A 80 15.58 -8.78 23.07
CA ASN A 80 15.18 -8.90 24.47
C ASN A 80 16.37 -8.73 25.44
N SER A 81 17.48 -8.14 24.97
CA SER A 81 18.65 -7.82 25.77
C SER A 81 18.79 -6.29 25.89
N PRO A 82 18.64 -5.71 27.10
CA PRO A 82 18.79 -4.27 27.33
C PRO A 82 20.14 -3.70 26.87
N SER A 83 21.21 -4.50 27.05
CA SER A 83 22.58 -4.12 26.71
C SER A 83 22.78 -3.95 25.20
N ASP A 84 22.27 -4.89 24.41
CA ASP A 84 22.40 -4.86 22.95
C ASP A 84 21.56 -3.73 22.35
N LEU A 85 20.38 -3.51 22.92
CA LEU A 85 19.45 -2.50 22.45
C LEU A 85 19.93 -1.07 22.76
N GLY A 86 20.60 -0.86 23.89
CA GLY A 86 21.16 0.43 24.28
C GLY A 86 22.20 1.00 23.31
N VAL A 87 22.76 0.18 22.43
CA VAL A 87 23.74 0.58 21.40
C VAL A 87 23.05 1.21 20.17
N LEU A 88 21.76 0.96 19.97
CA LEU A 88 21.01 1.35 18.77
C LEU A 88 20.40 2.76 18.86
N THR A 89 21.20 3.77 19.19
CA THR A 89 20.70 5.13 19.47
C THR A 89 20.59 6.03 18.23
N ASP A 90 21.41 5.82 17.20
CA ASP A 90 21.44 6.67 16.01
C ASP A 90 20.35 6.28 14.99
N VAL A 91 19.15 6.82 15.19
CA VAL A 91 18.00 6.63 14.32
C VAL A 91 18.14 7.29 12.95
N ILE A 92 19.16 8.12 12.70
CA ILE A 92 19.42 8.67 11.36
C ILE A 92 20.04 7.58 10.46
N ASP A 93 20.84 6.68 11.04
CA ASP A 93 21.46 5.58 10.32
C ASP A 93 20.41 4.56 9.81
N PRO A 94 20.29 4.31 8.49
CA PRO A 94 19.38 3.31 7.94
C PRO A 94 19.63 1.89 8.46
N VAL A 95 20.87 1.54 8.82
CA VAL A 95 21.21 0.22 9.37
C VAL A 95 20.64 0.07 10.78
N VAL A 96 20.80 1.09 11.62
CA VAL A 96 20.24 1.11 12.98
C VAL A 96 18.71 1.03 12.93
N ARG A 97 18.05 1.79 12.04
CA ARG A 97 16.59 1.70 11.87
C ARG A 97 16.11 0.31 11.46
N SER A 98 16.84 -0.34 10.56
CA SER A 98 16.52 -1.70 10.14
C SER A 98 16.68 -2.68 11.31
N LYS A 99 17.72 -2.53 12.13
CA LYS A 99 17.90 -3.31 13.36
C LYS A 99 16.79 -3.06 14.37
N LEU A 100 16.41 -1.80 14.60
CA LEU A 100 15.32 -1.43 15.51
C LEU A 100 13.99 -2.05 15.07
N LEU A 101 13.72 -2.07 13.77
CA LEU A 101 12.52 -2.70 13.22
C LEU A 101 12.51 -4.22 13.48
N VAL A 102 13.64 -4.89 13.28
CA VAL A 102 13.80 -6.32 13.62
C VAL A 102 13.63 -6.54 15.13
N CYS A 103 14.27 -5.71 15.97
CA CYS A 103 14.15 -5.83 17.42
C CYS A 103 12.69 -5.67 17.87
N LEU A 104 11.97 -4.69 17.35
CA LEU A 104 10.58 -4.45 17.70
C LEU A 104 9.64 -5.55 17.19
N SER A 105 9.97 -6.20 16.08
CA SER A 105 9.24 -7.35 15.55
C SER A 105 9.40 -8.62 16.40
N LEU A 106 10.53 -8.74 17.10
CA LEU A 106 10.92 -9.91 17.90
C LEU A 106 10.90 -9.62 19.41
N LEU A 107 10.35 -8.47 19.81
CA LEU A 107 10.27 -8.08 21.20
C LEU A 107 9.19 -8.93 21.91
N GLY A 108 9.53 -9.52 23.05
CA GLY A 108 8.57 -10.27 23.85
C GLY A 108 7.47 -9.37 24.41
N SER A 109 6.25 -9.87 24.52
CA SER A 109 5.10 -9.10 25.04
C SER A 109 5.30 -8.59 26.47
N GLU A 110 6.06 -9.32 27.28
CA GLU A 110 6.34 -8.97 28.68
C GLU A 110 7.66 -8.21 28.87
N SER A 111 8.41 -7.93 27.79
CA SER A 111 9.74 -7.32 27.83
C SER A 111 9.69 -5.80 28.01
N ARG A 112 9.18 -5.35 29.17
CA ARG A 112 8.91 -3.93 29.45
C ARG A 112 10.17 -3.08 29.56
N GLU A 113 11.26 -3.64 30.07
CA GLU A 113 12.55 -2.92 30.17
C GLU A 113 13.10 -2.58 28.78
N CYS A 114 13.13 -3.57 27.87
CA CYS A 114 13.55 -3.38 26.48
C CYS A 114 12.60 -2.43 25.74
N ALA A 115 11.28 -2.56 25.95
CA ALA A 115 10.30 -1.62 25.41
C ALA A 115 10.57 -0.17 25.88
N GLY A 116 10.95 0.03 27.14
CA GLY A 116 11.34 1.34 27.68
C GLY A 116 12.58 1.92 27.01
N ILE A 117 13.59 1.10 26.71
CA ILE A 117 14.78 1.53 25.96
C ILE A 117 14.43 1.90 24.52
N LEU A 118 13.65 1.07 23.82
CA LEU A 118 13.14 1.38 22.48
C LEU A 118 12.35 2.68 22.47
N PHE A 119 11.45 2.86 23.45
CA PHE A 119 10.67 4.08 23.60
C PHE A 119 11.57 5.32 23.74
N ARG A 120 12.62 5.25 24.57
CA ARG A 120 13.56 6.37 24.75
C ARG A 120 14.29 6.69 23.44
N ILE A 121 14.78 5.67 22.73
CA ILE A 121 15.43 5.84 21.41
C ILE A 121 14.48 6.54 20.43
N LEU A 122 13.24 6.06 20.33
CA LEU A 122 12.22 6.61 19.42
C LEU A 122 11.77 8.03 19.81
N SER A 123 11.79 8.37 21.10
CA SER A 123 11.36 9.68 21.59
C SER A 123 12.27 10.83 21.16
N HIS A 124 13.53 10.53 20.81
CA HIS A 124 14.49 11.52 20.32
C HIS A 124 14.45 11.72 18.80
N VAL A 125 13.61 10.96 18.09
CA VAL A 125 13.46 11.09 16.63
C VAL A 125 12.70 12.38 16.34
N ASP A 126 13.31 13.27 15.55
CA ASP A 126 12.61 14.38 14.90
C ASP A 126 12.28 14.00 13.45
N PRO A 127 10.99 13.79 13.10
CA PRO A 127 10.56 13.47 11.74
C PRO A 127 11.03 14.49 10.68
N ALA A 128 11.29 15.74 11.07
CA ALA A 128 11.72 16.79 10.15
C ALA A 128 13.14 16.56 9.56
N LEU A 129 13.95 15.69 10.20
CA LEU A 129 15.31 15.39 9.75
C LEU A 129 15.37 14.36 8.61
N PHE A 130 14.22 13.79 8.21
CA PHE A 130 14.15 12.68 7.27
C PHE A 130 13.53 13.07 5.93
N SER A 131 14.09 12.54 4.84
CA SER A 131 13.51 12.62 3.50
C SER A 131 12.54 11.46 3.23
N ALA A 132 11.80 11.51 2.11
CA ALA A 132 10.74 10.59 1.68
C ALA A 132 10.96 9.09 2.01
N GLY A 133 12.06 8.50 1.51
CA GLY A 133 12.32 7.06 1.65
C GLY A 133 12.49 6.62 3.12
N PRO A 134 13.32 7.31 3.91
CA PRO A 134 13.41 7.10 5.35
C PRO A 134 12.07 7.13 6.12
N LEU A 135 11.09 7.92 5.69
CA LEU A 135 9.83 8.11 6.42
C LEU A 135 8.93 6.88 6.41
N GLU A 136 8.91 6.07 5.35
CA GLU A 136 8.07 4.86 5.30
C GLU A 136 8.52 3.80 6.33
N GLN A 137 9.83 3.60 6.43
CA GLN A 137 10.41 2.70 7.43
C GLN A 137 10.13 3.20 8.86
N LEU A 138 10.24 4.52 9.08
CA LEU A 138 9.89 5.14 10.36
C LEU A 138 8.40 4.98 10.66
N SER A 139 7.52 5.17 9.69
CA SER A 139 6.08 4.97 9.87
C SER A 139 5.77 3.56 10.35
N LEU A 140 6.39 2.53 9.75
CA LEU A 140 6.23 1.15 10.21
C LEU A 140 6.77 0.95 11.63
N LEU A 141 7.97 1.47 11.92
CA LEU A 141 8.60 1.36 13.24
C LEU A 141 7.71 1.97 14.34
N PHE A 142 7.20 3.18 14.11
CA PHE A 142 6.32 3.87 15.05
C PHE A 142 4.94 3.20 15.15
N ALA A 143 4.40 2.67 14.04
CA ALA A 143 3.16 1.90 14.06
C ALA A 143 3.28 0.67 14.95
N MET A 144 4.31 -0.15 14.76
CA MET A 144 4.56 -1.34 15.58
C MET A 144 4.73 -0.95 17.07
N ALA A 145 5.50 0.09 17.37
CA ALA A 145 5.76 0.50 18.76
C ALA A 145 4.48 1.02 19.44
N SER A 146 3.61 1.72 18.71
CA SER A 146 2.32 2.19 19.23
C SER A 146 1.31 1.07 19.45
N LEU A 147 1.49 -0.10 18.84
CA LEU A 147 0.60 -1.26 18.95
C LEU A 147 1.14 -2.34 19.89
N HIS A 148 2.45 -2.33 20.18
CA HIS A 148 3.11 -3.42 20.87
C HIS A 148 2.69 -3.53 22.35
N PRO A 149 2.31 -4.72 22.85
CA PRO A 149 1.79 -4.90 24.21
C PRO A 149 2.82 -4.58 25.31
N ALA A 150 4.11 -4.79 25.04
CA ALA A 150 5.19 -4.48 25.99
C ALA A 150 5.32 -2.99 26.33
N PHE A 151 4.77 -2.09 25.50
CA PHE A 151 4.77 -0.66 25.75
C PHE A 151 3.58 -0.29 26.65
N HIS A 152 3.86 0.57 27.64
CA HIS A 152 2.82 1.12 28.49
C HIS A 152 1.88 2.05 27.70
N PHE A 153 0.65 2.20 28.18
CA PHE A 153 -0.37 3.04 27.55
C PHE A 153 0.16 4.43 27.16
N HIS A 154 0.80 5.13 28.10
CA HIS A 154 1.36 6.46 27.88
C HIS A 154 2.47 6.48 26.80
N GLN A 155 3.33 5.45 26.77
CA GLN A 155 4.37 5.33 25.75
C GLN A 155 3.75 5.14 24.37
N ARG A 156 2.73 4.28 24.26
CA ARG A 156 2.01 4.05 23.00
C ARG A 156 1.33 5.31 22.49
N GLU A 157 0.73 6.11 23.37
CA GLU A 157 0.09 7.38 23.01
C GLU A 157 1.09 8.41 22.48
N MET A 158 2.25 8.56 23.14
CA MET A 158 3.30 9.46 22.65
C MET A 158 3.87 9.03 21.30
N VAL A 159 4.18 7.74 21.15
CA VAL A 159 4.65 7.17 19.87
C VAL A 159 3.60 7.35 18.78
N ARG A 160 2.32 7.17 19.13
CA ARG A 160 1.19 7.41 18.21
C ARG A 160 1.15 8.85 17.72
N GLY A 161 1.29 9.83 18.62
CA GLY A 161 1.35 11.24 18.22
C GLY A 161 2.52 11.58 17.30
N GLN A 162 3.65 10.86 17.41
CA GLN A 162 4.78 10.99 16.47
C GLN A 162 4.50 10.32 15.13
N LEU A 163 3.85 9.15 15.13
CA LEU A 163 3.40 8.48 13.91
C LEU A 163 2.50 9.39 13.07
N ASP A 164 1.56 10.09 13.70
CA ASP A 164 0.65 10.99 13.00
C ASP A 164 1.42 12.12 12.26
N LYS A 165 2.49 12.65 12.88
CA LYS A 165 3.38 13.64 12.24
C LYS A 165 4.13 13.04 11.05
N ILE A 166 4.66 11.83 11.20
CA ILE A 166 5.36 11.11 10.12
C ILE A 166 4.40 10.86 8.94
N GLU A 167 3.17 10.43 9.22
CA GLU A 167 2.16 10.20 8.18
C GLU A 167 1.75 11.48 7.45
N LEU A 168 1.64 12.61 8.18
CA LEU A 168 1.41 13.91 7.57
C LEU A 168 2.57 14.31 6.65
N ALA A 169 3.81 14.09 7.09
CA ALA A 169 5.00 14.37 6.28
C ALA A 169 5.04 13.52 5.00
N ILE A 170 4.72 12.22 5.08
CA ILE A 170 4.63 11.33 3.92
C ILE A 170 3.55 11.79 2.94
N LYS A 171 2.36 12.15 3.45
CA LYS A 171 1.26 12.64 2.60
C LYS A 171 1.64 13.93 1.86
N GLU A 172 2.30 14.85 2.57
CA GLU A 172 2.74 16.12 2.01
C GLU A 172 3.83 15.93 0.96
N GLU A 173 4.80 15.05 1.22
CA GLU A 173 5.86 14.71 0.26
C GLU A 173 5.29 14.07 -1.01
N ARG A 174 4.37 13.10 -0.89
CA ARG A 174 3.65 12.51 -2.03
C ARG A 174 2.88 13.56 -2.82
N ARG A 175 2.20 14.50 -2.15
CA ARG A 175 1.47 15.60 -2.80
C ARG A 175 2.42 16.51 -3.57
N GLN A 176 3.56 16.90 -2.98
CA GLN A 176 4.56 17.73 -3.66
C GLN A 176 5.17 17.02 -4.87
N SER A 177 5.50 15.73 -4.73
CA SER A 177 6.01 14.91 -5.83
C SER A 177 5.01 14.82 -6.98
N GLN A 178 3.71 14.67 -6.68
CA GLN A 178 2.64 14.69 -7.68
C GLN A 178 2.54 16.04 -8.41
N LEU A 179 2.65 17.17 -7.68
CA LEU A 179 2.65 18.51 -8.28
C LEU A 179 3.85 18.74 -9.19
N ARG A 180 5.04 18.27 -8.81
CA ARG A 180 6.25 18.34 -9.64
C ARG A 180 6.08 17.57 -10.95
N ILE A 181 5.51 16.37 -10.89
CA ILE A 181 5.22 15.55 -12.07
C ILE A 181 4.20 16.25 -12.98
N ASN A 182 3.10 16.74 -12.41
CA ASN A 182 2.05 17.43 -13.18
C ASN A 182 2.58 18.69 -13.87
N ALA A 183 3.43 19.48 -13.18
CA ALA A 183 4.06 20.67 -13.75
C ALA A 183 5.00 20.33 -14.92
N GLN A 184 5.77 19.24 -14.82
CA GLN A 184 6.65 18.79 -15.91
C GLN A 184 5.87 18.32 -17.15
N ILE A 185 4.74 17.63 -16.96
CA ILE A 185 3.85 17.21 -18.06
C ILE A 185 3.27 18.44 -18.78
N THR A 186 2.87 19.48 -18.04
CA THR A 186 2.40 20.75 -18.63
C THR A 186 3.49 21.47 -19.45
N VAL A 187 4.76 21.42 -19.01
CA VAL A 187 5.88 22.05 -19.72
C VAL A 187 6.25 21.31 -21.02
N MET A 188 6.13 19.98 -21.06
CA MET A 188 6.38 19.19 -22.28
C MET A 188 5.27 19.32 -23.34
N SER A 189 4.07 19.78 -22.97
CA SER A 189 2.97 20.07 -23.90
C SER A 189 3.00 21.50 -24.47
N ASN A 190 3.87 22.39 -23.96
CA ASN A 190 4.00 23.78 -24.39
C ASN A 190 5.38 24.07 -25.01
N LYS A 191 5.81 23.26 -25.98
CA LYS A 191 6.91 23.68 -26.89
C LYS A 191 6.28 24.49 -28.04
N PRO A 192 6.36 25.83 -28.06
CA PRO A 192 5.91 26.59 -29.21
C PRO A 192 6.85 26.30 -30.38
N THR A 193 6.36 25.59 -31.38
CA THR A 193 6.99 25.54 -32.70
C THR A 193 6.88 26.94 -33.29
N LEU A 194 7.90 27.77 -33.09
CA LEU A 194 8.07 29.06 -33.75
C LEU A 194 8.29 28.79 -35.26
N VAL A 195 7.20 28.74 -36.01
CA VAL A 195 7.23 29.01 -37.45
C VAL A 195 6.95 30.49 -37.66
N PRO A 196 7.84 31.28 -38.30
CA PRO A 196 7.56 32.67 -38.58
C PRO A 196 6.41 32.77 -39.59
N LEU A 197 5.35 33.47 -39.22
CA LEU A 197 4.26 33.88 -40.10
C LEU A 197 4.83 34.74 -41.26
N ASN A 198 4.89 34.17 -42.46
CA ASN A 198 5.16 34.94 -43.66
C ASN A 198 3.85 35.63 -44.11
N ILE A 199 3.71 36.92 -43.78
CA ILE A 199 2.55 37.79 -44.05
C ILE A 199 2.48 38.17 -45.55
N LYS A 200 2.59 37.20 -46.47
CA LYS A 200 2.64 37.49 -47.92
C LYS A 200 1.82 36.58 -48.84
N LEU A 201 0.95 35.71 -48.31
CA LEU A 201 0.13 34.83 -49.17
C LEU A 201 -1.39 34.93 -49.00
N ALA A 202 -1.89 35.83 -48.15
CA ALA A 202 -3.33 36.06 -47.98
C ALA A 202 -3.91 37.15 -48.90
N GLN A 203 -3.23 37.49 -50.01
CA GLN A 203 -3.72 38.46 -50.99
C GLN A 203 -4.05 37.87 -52.37
N ASN A 204 -3.98 36.55 -52.56
CA ASN A 204 -4.20 35.93 -53.87
C ASN A 204 -5.40 34.97 -53.97
N LEU A 205 -6.33 34.95 -53.01
CA LEU A 205 -7.53 34.08 -53.09
C LEU A 205 -8.86 34.84 -53.08
N LEU A 206 -8.89 36.05 -53.64
CA LEU A 206 -10.12 36.75 -54.02
C LEU A 206 -10.22 36.92 -55.54
N ASN A 207 -9.91 35.88 -56.32
CA ASN A 207 -10.13 35.91 -57.76
C ASN A 207 -10.44 34.51 -58.32
N PHE A 208 -11.63 34.42 -58.94
CA PHE A 208 -12.16 33.35 -59.82
C PHE A 208 -12.56 32.03 -59.11
N ASN A 209 -13.84 31.71 -58.86
CA ASN A 209 -15.08 31.65 -59.67
C ASN A 209 -15.18 30.44 -60.62
N LEU A 210 -16.30 29.71 -60.46
CA LEU A 210 -16.96 28.72 -61.33
C LEU A 210 -16.28 27.36 -61.62
N SER A 211 -16.83 26.28 -61.06
CA SER A 211 -17.58 25.22 -61.78
C SER A 211 -17.69 23.90 -60.97
N SER A 212 -18.93 23.42 -60.79
CA SER A 212 -19.27 22.01 -60.47
C SER A 212 -19.21 21.15 -61.78
N PRO A 213 -19.57 19.84 -61.83
CA PRO A 213 -19.98 18.86 -60.81
C PRO A 213 -19.37 17.41 -61.01
N CYS A 214 -19.95 16.42 -60.30
CA CYS A 214 -19.91 14.94 -60.51
C CYS A 214 -18.75 14.17 -59.83
N SER A 215 -18.89 12.95 -59.27
CA SER A 215 -20.00 11.98 -59.11
C SER A 215 -19.55 10.78 -58.25
N SER A 216 -20.52 10.12 -57.59
CA SER A 216 -20.64 8.66 -57.32
C SER A 216 -19.68 7.86 -56.39
N PHE A 217 -20.29 7.29 -55.34
CA PHE A 217 -20.04 6.02 -54.60
C PHE A 217 -19.77 4.78 -55.52
N PRO A 218 -19.42 3.54 -55.06
CA PRO A 218 -19.66 2.90 -53.74
C PRO A 218 -18.54 1.95 -53.17
N ALA A 219 -18.85 1.37 -51.99
CA ALA A 219 -18.17 0.27 -51.31
C ALA A 219 -18.34 -1.11 -51.98
N PRO A 220 -17.51 -2.10 -51.60
CA PRO A 220 -18.00 -3.40 -51.07
C PRO A 220 -17.02 -4.00 -50.01
N ASP A 221 -17.18 -5.14 -49.35
CA ASP A 221 -18.27 -6.00 -48.84
C ASP A 221 -17.58 -7.11 -47.99
N ASN A 222 -18.36 -7.78 -47.14
CA ASN A 222 -18.14 -8.92 -46.23
C ASN A 222 -16.99 -9.94 -46.41
N SER A 223 -16.50 -10.47 -45.28
CA SER A 223 -16.36 -11.92 -44.93
C SER A 223 -15.64 -12.07 -43.58
N VAL A 224 -16.32 -12.34 -42.46
CA VAL A 224 -16.64 -13.67 -41.87
C VAL A 224 -15.61 -14.76 -42.16
N ASN A 225 -14.89 -15.21 -41.11
CA ASN A 225 -14.60 -16.63 -40.92
C ASN A 225 -14.49 -16.99 -39.44
N ILE A 226 -15.37 -17.90 -39.05
CA ILE A 226 -15.41 -18.67 -37.81
C ILE A 226 -14.42 -19.82 -37.96
N VAL A 227 -13.60 -20.08 -36.93
CA VAL A 227 -13.06 -21.43 -36.72
C VAL A 227 -13.35 -21.86 -35.29
N CYS A 228 -14.25 -22.82 -35.21
CA CYS A 228 -14.54 -23.65 -34.05
C CYS A 228 -13.52 -24.80 -34.04
N VAL A 229 -12.87 -25.07 -32.91
CA VAL A 229 -12.18 -26.35 -32.69
C VAL A 229 -12.80 -27.01 -31.47
N THR A 230 -13.47 -28.12 -31.75
CA THR A 230 -14.03 -29.09 -30.84
C THR A 230 -12.98 -30.14 -30.47
N GLY A 231 -13.02 -30.65 -29.24
CA GLY A 231 -12.32 -31.89 -28.85
C GLY A 231 -12.34 -32.15 -27.34
N PRO A 232 -12.44 -33.41 -26.87
CA PRO A 232 -13.40 -33.79 -25.83
C PRO A 232 -12.80 -34.45 -24.56
N GLY A 233 -13.66 -34.67 -23.54
CA GLY A 233 -13.45 -35.60 -22.41
C GLY A 233 -13.54 -34.90 -21.05
N SER A 234 -14.71 -34.85 -20.41
CA SER A 234 -15.27 -35.87 -19.48
C SER A 234 -14.38 -36.15 -18.26
N LEU A 235 -14.82 -36.33 -17.02
CA LEU A 235 -16.09 -36.28 -16.26
C LEU A 235 -15.61 -36.55 -14.82
N GLY A 236 -16.13 -35.88 -13.78
CA GLY A 236 -15.78 -36.24 -12.41
C GLY A 236 -16.21 -35.28 -11.28
N LEU A 237 -17.52 -35.09 -11.10
CA LEU A 237 -18.13 -34.96 -9.75
C LEU A 237 -17.97 -36.33 -9.05
N VAL A 238 -17.80 -36.52 -7.73
CA VAL A 238 -18.65 -36.11 -6.58
C VAL A 238 -17.87 -36.37 -5.23
N PRO A 239 -18.40 -35.98 -4.05
CA PRO A 239 -17.69 -35.74 -2.78
C PRO A 239 -17.90 -36.80 -1.68
N ALA A 240 -17.13 -36.72 -0.58
CA ALA A 240 -17.45 -37.16 0.80
C ALA A 240 -16.26 -36.78 1.72
N ALA A 241 -16.40 -35.97 2.78
CA ALA A 241 -17.01 -36.23 4.09
C ALA A 241 -16.23 -37.22 5.00
N MET A 242 -15.85 -36.70 6.18
CA MET A 242 -15.53 -37.34 7.48
C MET A 242 -14.23 -38.14 7.68
N LEU A 243 -13.43 -37.68 8.66
CA LEU A 243 -12.99 -38.37 9.90
C LEU A 243 -11.97 -37.45 10.63
N VAL A 244 -12.29 -36.77 11.74
CA VAL A 244 -12.36 -37.21 13.16
C VAL A 244 -11.00 -37.15 13.91
N SER A 245 -11.02 -36.42 15.05
CA SER A 245 -10.16 -36.45 16.25
C SER A 245 -8.66 -36.13 16.08
N TYR A 246 -8.02 -35.26 16.86
CA TYR A 246 -8.11 -34.88 18.28
C TYR A 246 -7.81 -33.38 18.46
#